data_AF-A0A7C5Q509-F1
#
_entry.id   AF-A0A7C5Q509-F1
#
_cell.length_a   1.000
_cell.length_b   1.000
_cell.length_c   1.000
_cell.angle_alpha   90.00
_cell.angle_beta   90.00
_cell.angle_gamma   90.00
#
_symmetry.space_group_name_H-M   'P 1'
#
loop_
_entity.id
_entity.type
_entity.pdbx_description
1 polymer ?
#
loop_
_entity_poly.entity_id
_entity_poly.type
_entity_poly.pdbx_seq_one_letter_code
_entity_poly.pdbx_strand_id
1 'polypeptide(L)'
;MNVLSNKKTWLTATVLILLAALSRLLPHPPNFTPLTAMGLLGMAYLRPRWVALVIPFAALWLSSLLLDNLLYAQYYDHFMWFSNPGVYLSFLLVMGLAWLAFRRPSALEESAKSVFSRLGLTAVGASLLFWLSSNFFVWLSSGMYPKTVAGLGACYTAAL
;
A
#
# COMPACT_ATOMS: atom_id res chain seq x y z
N MET A 1 29.24 4.41 -3.95
CA MET A 1 28.74 3.30 -3.10
C MET A 1 27.58 2.62 -3.80
N ASN A 2 27.68 1.32 -4.07
CA ASN A 2 26.65 0.54 -4.78
C ASN A 2 25.41 0.39 -3.88
N VAL A 3 24.39 1.23 -4.07
CA VAL A 3 23.05 1.02 -3.48
C VAL A 3 22.34 -0.18 -4.18
N LEU A 4 22.95 -0.71 -5.23
CA LEU A 4 22.51 -1.89 -5.97
C LEU A 4 23.03 -3.17 -5.29
N SER A 5 22.09 -3.94 -4.74
CA SER A 5 22.22 -5.33 -4.27
C SER A 5 23.17 -5.63 -3.10
N ASN A 6 23.08 -4.88 -2.00
CA ASN A 6 23.53 -5.42 -0.72
C ASN A 6 22.43 -6.36 -0.17
N LYS A 7 22.76 -7.64 0.03
CA LYS A 7 21.86 -8.63 0.66
C LYS A 7 21.23 -8.08 1.97
N LYS A 8 21.97 -7.25 2.72
CA LYS A 8 21.48 -6.58 3.93
C LYS A 8 20.31 -5.63 3.65
N THR A 9 20.43 -4.74 2.66
CA THR A 9 19.36 -3.79 2.30
C THR A 9 18.10 -4.50 1.86
N TRP A 10 18.26 -5.56 1.07
CA TRP A 10 17.15 -6.36 0.57
C TRP A 10 16.42 -7.09 1.71
N LEU A 11 17.19 -7.68 2.63
CA LEU A 11 16.68 -8.30 3.84
C LEU A 11 15.94 -7.29 4.73
N THR A 12 16.56 -6.14 5.01
CA THR A 12 15.95 -5.08 5.82
C THR A 12 14.63 -4.60 5.22
N ALA A 13 14.58 -4.30 3.92
CA ALA A 13 13.36 -3.85 3.25
C ALA A 13 12.26 -4.91 3.32
N THR A 14 12.60 -6.18 3.08
CA THR A 14 11.64 -7.29 3.14
C THR A 14 11.10 -7.48 4.55
N VAL A 15 11.96 -7.47 5.57
CA VAL A 15 11.55 -7.58 6.98
C VAL A 15 10.63 -6.43 7.37
N LEU A 16 10.95 -5.18 6.99
CA LEU A 16 10.08 -4.03 7.28
C LEU A 16 8.71 -4.14 6.60
N ILE A 17 8.66 -4.64 5.36
CA ILE A 17 7.39 -4.88 4.65
C ILE A 17 6.57 -5.95 5.38
N LEU A 18 7.19 -7.04 5.83
CA LEU A 18 6.50 -8.10 6.56
C LEU A 18 6.01 -7.63 7.93
N LEU A 19 6.82 -6.86 8.66
CA LEU A 19 6.40 -6.27 9.94
C LEU A 19 5.22 -5.31 9.76
N ALA A 20 5.26 -4.47 8.72
CA ALA A 20 4.14 -3.60 8.36
C ALA A 20 2.88 -4.39 7.97
N ALA A 21 3.03 -5.51 7.26
CA ALA A 21 1.89 -6.37 6.94
C ALA A 21 1.29 -7.02 8.20
N LEU A 22 2.14 -7.51 9.10
CA LEU A 22 1.71 -8.14 10.36
C LEU A 22 1.12 -7.14 11.35
N SER A 23 1.57 -5.88 11.37
CA SER A 23 0.98 -4.86 12.24
C SER A 23 -0.50 -4.61 11.94
N ARG A 24 -0.97 -5.00 10.75
CA ARG A 24 -2.40 -4.96 10.41
C ARG A 24 -3.23 -5.95 11.22
N LEU A 25 -2.64 -6.96 11.86
CA LEU A 25 -3.37 -7.89 12.73
C LEU A 25 -3.67 -7.26 14.10
N LEU A 26 -3.01 -6.17 14.46
CA LEU A 26 -3.31 -5.42 15.68
C LEU A 26 -4.60 -4.62 15.48
N PRO A 27 -5.38 -4.32 16.53
CA PRO A 27 -6.52 -3.42 16.44
C PRO A 27 -6.08 -2.06 15.90
N HIS A 28 -6.63 -1.67 14.77
CA HIS A 28 -6.33 -0.41 14.08
C HIS A 28 -7.61 0.14 13.45
N PRO A 29 -7.73 1.47 13.28
CA PRO A 29 -8.82 2.05 12.53
C PRO A 29 -8.84 1.55 11.08
N PRO A 30 -10.02 1.38 10.46
CA PRO A 30 -10.13 1.07 9.04
C PRO A 30 -9.28 2.01 8.19
N ASN A 31 -8.57 1.47 7.19
CA ASN A 31 -7.67 2.21 6.29
C ASN A 31 -6.44 2.88 6.95
N PHE A 32 -6.27 2.81 8.27
CA PHE A 32 -5.04 3.24 8.95
C PHE A 32 -4.00 2.11 8.97
N THR A 33 -3.53 1.75 7.77
CA THR A 33 -2.64 0.60 7.57
C THR A 33 -1.40 1.00 6.77
N PRO A 34 -0.24 0.36 6.99
CA PRO A 34 1.03 0.77 6.37
C PRO A 34 1.17 0.33 4.91
N LEU A 35 0.07 0.36 4.13
CA LEU A 35 0.06 -0.06 2.72
C LEU A 35 1.01 0.81 1.91
N THR A 36 0.87 2.13 1.99
CA THR A 36 1.72 3.05 1.21
C THR A 36 3.20 2.83 1.53
N ALA A 37 3.56 2.64 2.80
CA ALA A 37 4.92 2.33 3.23
C ALA A 37 5.45 1.03 2.62
N MET A 38 4.65 -0.06 2.60
CA MET A 38 5.05 -1.33 1.97
C MET A 38 5.38 -1.15 0.49
N GLY A 39 4.51 -0.47 -0.26
CA GLY A 39 4.70 -0.23 -1.70
C GLY A 39 5.92 0.64 -2.01
N LEU A 40 6.13 1.70 -1.22
CA LEU A 40 7.27 2.61 -1.38
C LEU A 40 8.60 1.93 -1.05
N LEU A 41 8.68 1.22 0.08
CA LEU A 41 9.89 0.49 0.47
C LEU A 41 10.27 -0.58 -0.56
N GLY A 42 9.26 -1.30 -1.07
CA GLY A 42 9.46 -2.26 -2.14
C GLY A 42 10.08 -1.60 -3.38
N MET A 43 9.46 -0.53 -3.88
CA MET A 43 9.94 0.17 -5.08
C MET A 43 11.30 0.84 -4.92
N ALA A 44 11.59 1.39 -3.74
CA ALA A 44 12.84 2.08 -3.47
C ALA A 44 14.03 1.10 -3.39
N TYR A 45 13.87 -0.02 -2.67
CA TYR A 45 15.01 -0.85 -2.24
C TYR A 45 15.07 -2.25 -2.86
N LEU A 46 13.96 -2.80 -3.35
CA LEU A 46 13.96 -4.16 -3.91
C LEU A 46 14.26 -4.14 -5.41
N ARG A 47 15.10 -5.08 -5.83
CA ARG A 47 15.43 -5.37 -7.24
C ARG A 47 15.49 -6.89 -7.44
N PRO A 48 15.15 -7.41 -8.63
CA PRO A 48 14.61 -6.72 -9.83
C PRO A 48 13.19 -6.16 -9.62
N ARG A 49 12.67 -5.36 -10.56
CA ARG A 49 11.41 -4.61 -10.37
C ARG A 49 10.18 -5.50 -10.17
N TRP A 50 10.16 -6.71 -10.72
CA TRP A 50 9.07 -7.64 -10.48
C TRP A 50 9.02 -8.07 -9.00
N VAL A 51 10.17 -8.23 -8.32
CA VAL A 51 10.21 -8.52 -6.87
C VAL A 51 9.64 -7.32 -6.08
N ALA A 52 10.05 -6.10 -6.47
CA ALA A 52 9.54 -4.88 -5.85
C ALA A 52 8.02 -4.74 -5.98
N LEU A 53 7.41 -5.37 -6.99
CA LEU A 53 5.96 -5.46 -7.14
C LEU A 53 5.38 -6.60 -6.30
N VAL A 54 5.93 -7.82 -6.45
CA VAL A 54 5.37 -9.05 -5.88
C VAL A 54 5.45 -9.05 -4.36
N ILE A 55 6.57 -8.65 -3.75
CA ILE A 55 6.73 -8.74 -2.28
C ILE A 55 5.69 -7.89 -1.55
N PRO A 56 5.51 -6.59 -1.85
CA PRO A 56 4.47 -5.79 -1.19
C PRO A 56 3.04 -6.29 -1.47
N PHE A 57 2.74 -6.74 -2.68
CA PHE A 57 1.40 -7.28 -3.01
C PHE A 57 1.11 -8.59 -2.28
N ALA A 58 2.07 -9.51 -2.25
CA ALA A 58 1.96 -10.75 -1.50
C ALA A 58 1.80 -10.46 0.00
N ALA A 59 2.53 -9.49 0.54
CA ALA A 59 2.40 -9.07 1.93
C ALA A 59 1.00 -8.49 2.23
N LEU A 60 0.46 -7.62 1.35
CA LEU A 60 -0.91 -7.12 1.44
C LEU A 60 -1.92 -8.26 1.40
N TRP A 61 -1.79 -9.19 0.46
CA TRP A 61 -2.73 -10.29 0.28
C TRP A 61 -2.70 -11.27 1.45
N LEU A 62 -1.52 -11.74 1.85
CA LEU A 62 -1.35 -12.65 2.99
C LEU A 62 -1.86 -12.04 4.30
N SER A 63 -1.55 -10.78 4.57
CA SER A 63 -2.09 -10.11 5.77
C SER A 63 -3.61 -9.94 5.72
N SER A 64 -4.20 -9.76 4.53
CA SER A 64 -5.66 -9.71 4.38
C SER A 64 -6.29 -11.09 4.57
N LEU A 65 -5.69 -12.17 4.05
CA LEU A 65 -6.15 -13.54 4.32
C LEU A 65 -6.19 -13.84 5.81
N LEU A 66 -5.13 -13.44 6.55
CA LEU A 66 -5.07 -13.63 8.00
C LEU A 66 -6.13 -12.77 8.71
N LEU A 67 -6.28 -11.50 8.33
CA LEU A 67 -7.31 -10.62 8.88
C LEU A 67 -8.71 -11.19 8.69
N ASP A 68 -9.05 -11.51 7.44
CA ASP A 68 -10.40 -11.85 7.03
C ASP A 68 -10.83 -13.23 7.55
N ASN A 69 -9.91 -14.19 7.61
CA ASN A 69 -10.21 -15.57 7.99
C ASN A 69 -9.86 -15.91 9.45
N LEU A 70 -9.12 -15.05 10.18
CA LEU A 70 -8.84 -15.28 11.61
C LEU A 70 -9.55 -14.27 12.51
N LEU A 71 -9.44 -12.97 12.24
CA LEU A 71 -10.00 -11.92 13.11
C LEU A 71 -11.43 -11.54 12.72
N TYR A 72 -11.70 -11.54 11.42
CA TYR A 72 -12.99 -11.15 10.84
C TYR A 72 -13.79 -12.33 10.30
N ALA A 73 -13.41 -13.56 10.65
CA ALA A 73 -14.06 -14.78 10.18
C ALA A 73 -15.57 -14.78 10.44
N GLN A 74 -16.01 -14.18 11.55
CA GLN A 74 -17.42 -14.04 11.91
C GLN A 74 -18.27 -13.25 10.91
N TYR A 75 -17.66 -12.45 10.03
CA TYR A 75 -18.35 -11.66 9.02
C TYR A 75 -18.52 -12.41 7.69
N TYR A 76 -18.02 -13.64 7.59
CA TYR A 76 -17.98 -14.41 6.34
C TYR A 76 -18.38 -15.87 6.55
N ASP A 77 -19.29 -16.37 5.71
CA ASP A 77 -19.74 -17.77 5.77
C ASP A 77 -18.79 -18.75 5.06
N HIS A 78 -17.72 -18.25 4.44
CA HIS A 78 -16.78 -19.02 3.64
C HIS A 78 -15.37 -18.43 3.74
N PHE A 79 -14.38 -19.20 3.27
CA PHE A 79 -12.99 -18.74 3.23
C PHE A 79 -12.84 -17.56 2.26
N MET A 80 -12.42 -16.41 2.77
CA MET A 80 -12.26 -15.18 2.02
C MET A 80 -10.88 -15.08 1.38
N TRP A 81 -10.86 -15.08 0.05
CA TRP A 81 -9.64 -14.91 -0.74
C TRP A 81 -9.30 -13.42 -0.97
N PHE A 82 -10.32 -12.59 -1.17
CA PHE A 82 -10.21 -11.16 -1.45
C PHE A 82 -11.42 -10.42 -0.87
N SER A 83 -11.26 -9.77 0.28
CA SER A 83 -12.35 -9.03 0.94
C SER A 83 -12.68 -7.69 0.31
N ASN A 84 -11.66 -6.91 -0.08
CA ASN A 84 -11.85 -5.53 -0.54
C ASN A 84 -11.09 -5.23 -1.84
N PRO A 85 -11.71 -5.42 -3.02
CA PRO A 85 -11.10 -5.12 -4.32
C PRO A 85 -10.61 -3.67 -4.45
N GLY A 86 -11.31 -2.72 -3.81
CA GLY A 86 -10.95 -1.30 -3.83
C GLY A 86 -9.57 -1.05 -3.23
N VAL A 87 -9.24 -1.73 -2.12
CA VAL A 87 -7.92 -1.64 -1.48
C VAL A 87 -6.81 -2.15 -2.40
N TYR A 88 -7.03 -3.27 -3.09
CA TYR A 88 -6.04 -3.82 -4.03
C TYR A 88 -5.80 -2.89 -5.23
N LEU A 89 -6.86 -2.30 -5.78
CA LEU A 89 -6.75 -1.33 -6.88
C LEU A 89 -6.09 -0.03 -6.44
N SER A 90 -6.45 0.50 -5.27
CA SER A 90 -5.78 1.66 -4.68
C SER A 90 -4.31 1.40 -4.41
N PHE A 91 -3.97 0.21 -3.91
CA PHE A 91 -2.59 -0.17 -3.70
C PHE A 91 -1.81 -0.30 -5.01
N LEU A 92 -2.45 -0.79 -6.08
CA LEU A 92 -1.86 -0.80 -7.42
C LEU A 92 -1.52 0.61 -7.91
N LEU A 93 -2.41 1.58 -7.70
CA LEU A 93 -2.17 2.99 -8.05
C LEU A 93 -1.00 3.57 -7.25
N VAL A 94 -0.94 3.31 -5.95
CA VAL A 94 0.19 3.69 -5.08
C VAL A 94 1.51 3.10 -5.58
N MET A 95 1.51 1.82 -5.96
CA MET A 95 2.69 1.16 -6.50
C MET A 95 3.08 1.70 -7.88
N GLY A 96 2.10 2.12 -8.69
CA GLY A 96 2.33 2.84 -9.93
C GLY A 96 3.03 4.19 -9.69
N LEU A 97 2.55 4.98 -8.72
CA LEU A 97 3.19 6.23 -8.32
C LEU A 97 4.62 5.99 -7.81
N ALA A 98 4.80 5.02 -6.91
CA ALA A 98 6.12 4.64 -6.40
C ALA A 98 7.04 4.14 -7.52
N TRP A 99 6.52 3.37 -8.48
CA TRP A 99 7.28 2.98 -9.66
C TRP A 99 7.69 4.20 -10.46
N LEU A 100 6.81 5.16 -10.75
CA LEU A 100 7.18 6.40 -11.46
C LEU A 100 8.24 7.21 -10.71
N ALA A 101 8.16 7.29 -9.38
CA ALA A 101 9.13 7.97 -8.53
C ALA A 101 10.52 7.29 -8.55
N PHE A 102 10.54 5.96 -8.57
CA PHE A 102 11.77 5.17 -8.45
C PHE A 102 12.18 4.44 -9.74
N ARG A 103 11.50 4.63 -10.89
CA ARG A 103 11.73 3.89 -12.17
C ARG A 103 13.08 4.20 -12.78
N ARG A 104 13.51 5.46 -12.68
CA ARG A 104 14.85 5.82 -13.13
C ARG A 104 15.82 5.15 -12.17
N PRO A 105 16.76 4.31 -12.63
CA PRO A 105 17.93 4.05 -11.83
C PRO A 105 18.48 5.43 -11.52
N SER A 106 18.45 5.83 -10.25
CA SER A 106 19.24 6.96 -9.80
C SER A 106 20.64 6.64 -10.26
N ALA A 107 21.06 7.24 -11.37
CA ALA A 107 22.39 7.09 -11.89
C ALA A 107 23.29 7.45 -10.71
N LEU A 108 24.02 6.44 -10.23
CA LEU A 108 25.31 6.53 -9.55
C LEU A 108 25.53 7.90 -8.88
N GLU A 109 25.36 7.97 -7.55
CA GLU A 109 25.51 9.17 -6.67
C GLU A 109 24.24 9.93 -6.23
N GLU A 110 23.08 9.28 -6.07
CA GLU A 110 22.04 9.92 -5.27
C GLU A 110 22.45 10.02 -3.79
N SER A 111 22.62 11.24 -3.30
CA SER A 111 22.79 11.52 -1.88
C SER A 111 21.61 10.98 -1.07
N ALA A 112 21.87 10.51 0.15
CA ALA A 112 20.84 10.04 1.08
C ALA A 112 19.72 11.10 1.27
N LYS A 113 20.06 12.39 1.18
CA LYS A 113 19.11 13.49 1.25
C LYS A 113 18.11 13.50 0.07
N SER A 114 18.56 13.18 -1.14
CA SER A 114 17.71 13.12 -2.33
C SER A 114 16.72 11.95 -2.26
N VAL A 115 17.21 10.78 -1.82
CA VAL A 115 16.37 9.60 -1.62
C VAL A 115 15.33 9.84 -0.54
N PHE A 116 15.73 10.45 0.59
CA PHE A 116 14.81 10.79 1.68
C PHE A 116 13.73 11.79 1.23
N SER A 117 14.11 12.88 0.56
CA SER A 117 13.15 13.85 0.02
C SER A 117 12.17 13.21 -0.96
N ARG A 118 12.66 12.34 -1.85
CA ARG A 118 11.83 11.62 -2.81
C ARG A 118 10.86 10.66 -2.12
N LEU A 119 11.33 9.91 -1.12
CA LEU A 119 10.47 9.05 -0.28
C LEU A 119 9.40 9.89 0.42
N GLY A 120 9.76 11.01 1.05
CA GLY A 120 8.82 11.89 1.74
C GLY A 120 7.73 12.45 0.81
N LEU A 121 8.13 13.03 -0.33
CA LEU A 121 7.20 13.56 -1.33
C LEU A 121 6.29 12.45 -1.89
N THR A 122 6.87 11.29 -2.20
CA THR A 122 6.10 10.15 -2.71
C THR A 122 5.16 9.61 -1.64
N ALA A 123 5.54 9.62 -0.36
CA ALA A 123 4.71 9.14 0.73
C ALA A 123 3.46 10.02 0.91
N VAL A 124 3.62 11.34 0.89
CA VAL A 124 2.48 12.28 0.94
C VAL A 124 1.56 12.07 -0.27
N GLY A 125 2.13 12.00 -1.48
CA GLY A 125 1.36 11.75 -2.70
C GLY A 125 0.66 10.39 -2.70
N ALA A 126 1.32 9.35 -2.19
CA ALA A 126 0.76 8.01 -2.09
C ALA A 126 -0.39 7.94 -1.07
N SER A 127 -0.26 8.58 0.08
CA SER A 127 -1.34 8.65 1.07
C SER A 127 -2.56 9.38 0.52
N LEU A 128 -2.37 10.52 -0.15
CA LEU A 128 -3.46 11.24 -0.80
C LEU A 128 -4.12 10.42 -1.91
N LEU A 129 -3.32 9.78 -2.77
CA LEU A 129 -3.82 8.92 -3.84
C LEU A 129 -4.58 7.71 -3.31
N PHE A 130 -4.07 7.08 -2.25
CA PHE A 130 -4.74 5.96 -1.59
C PHE A 130 -6.08 6.41 -0.99
N TRP A 131 -6.09 7.52 -0.24
CA TRP A 131 -7.31 8.07 0.35
C TRP A 131 -8.36 8.43 -0.71
N LEU A 132 -7.96 9.09 -1.81
CA LEU A 132 -8.86 9.41 -2.91
C LEU A 132 -9.43 8.14 -3.55
N SER A 133 -8.55 7.24 -3.99
CA SER A 133 -8.98 6.05 -4.73
C SER A 133 -9.79 5.06 -3.89
N SER A 134 -9.39 4.80 -2.65
CA SER A 134 -10.06 3.80 -1.80
C SER A 134 -11.46 4.25 -1.42
N ASN A 135 -11.65 5.52 -1.06
CA ASN A 135 -12.97 6.06 -0.76
C ASN A 135 -13.85 6.20 -2.02
N PHE A 136 -13.25 6.48 -3.17
CA PHE A 136 -13.98 6.40 -4.44
C PHE A 136 -14.54 4.98 -4.68
N PHE A 137 -13.75 3.94 -4.42
CA PHE A 137 -14.22 2.56 -4.54
C PHE A 137 -15.26 2.19 -3.49
N VAL A 138 -15.17 2.72 -2.26
CA VAL A 138 -16.24 2.59 -1.25
C VAL A 138 -17.52 3.20 -1.79
N TRP A 139 -17.50 4.48 -2.19
CA TRP A 139 -18.67 5.14 -2.79
C TRP A 139 -19.21 4.37 -3.99
N LEU A 140 -18.35 3.79 -4.82
CA LEU A 140 -18.73 3.06 -6.04
C LEU A 140 -19.34 1.68 -5.76
N SER A 141 -18.91 0.98 -4.72
CA SER A 141 -19.25 -0.45 -4.54
C SER A 141 -20.00 -0.80 -3.25
N SER A 142 -19.87 -0.01 -2.18
CA SER A 142 -20.41 -0.39 -0.86
C SER A 142 -21.92 -0.27 -0.71
N GLY A 143 -22.56 0.56 -1.55
CA GLY A 143 -23.99 0.89 -1.42
C GLY A 143 -24.33 1.80 -0.22
N MET A 144 -23.33 2.22 0.58
CA MET A 144 -23.55 3.06 1.78
C MET A 144 -23.96 4.49 1.46
N TYR A 145 -23.61 4.98 0.26
CA TYR A 145 -23.83 6.37 -0.15
C TYR A 145 -24.59 6.42 -1.47
N PRO A 146 -25.48 7.42 -1.68
CA PRO A 146 -26.14 7.64 -2.96
C PRO A 146 -25.13 7.83 -4.09
N LYS A 147 -25.45 7.31 -5.29
CA LYS A 147 -24.61 7.46 -6.51
C LYS A 147 -24.77 8.85 -7.14
N THR A 148 -24.57 9.89 -6.35
CA THR A 148 -24.64 11.30 -6.73
C THR A 148 -23.37 12.03 -6.27
N VAL A 149 -23.12 13.21 -6.81
CA VAL A 149 -21.99 14.06 -6.40
C VAL A 149 -22.06 14.39 -4.90
N ALA A 150 -23.27 14.63 -4.37
CA ALA A 150 -23.48 14.86 -2.94
C ALA A 150 -23.13 13.61 -2.10
N GLY A 151 -23.50 12.41 -2.56
CA GLY A 151 -23.14 11.16 -1.89
C GLY A 151 -21.63 10.88 -1.92
N LEU A 152 -20.95 11.24 -3.01
CA LEU A 152 -19.49 11.18 -3.09
C LEU A 152 -18.84 12.15 -2.11
N GLY A 153 -19.35 13.39 -2.03
CA GLY A 153 -18.92 14.38 -1.03
C GLY A 153 -19.06 13.86 0.40
N ALA A 154 -20.23 13.28 0.73
CA ALA A 154 -20.49 12.68 2.04
C ALA A 154 -19.51 11.53 2.37
N CYS A 155 -19.19 10.68 1.38
CA CYS A 155 -18.23 9.60 1.54
C CYS A 155 -16.83 10.12 1.89
N TYR A 156 -16.36 11.17 1.20
CA TYR A 156 -15.05 11.75 1.50
C TYR A 156 -15.03 12.51 2.82
N THR A 157 -16.09 13.24 3.17
CA THR A 157 -16.16 13.93 4.47
C THR A 157 -16.13 12.97 5.64
N ALA A 158 -16.74 11.78 5.49
CA ALA A 158 -16.70 10.74 6.51
C ALA A 158 -15.34 10.04 6.63
N ALA A 159 -14.45 10.25 5.65
CA ALA A 159 -13.13 9.62 5.58
C ALA A 159 -11.98 10.55 6.02
N LEU A 160 -12.26 11.80 6.41
CA LEU A 160 -11.30 12.74 7.00
C LEU A 160 -11.04 12.42 8.47
#